data_AF-A0A2V7VTL6-F1
#
_entry.id   AF-A0A2V7VTL6-F1
#
_cell.length_a   1.000
_cell.length_b   1.000
_cell.length_c   1.000
_cell.angle_alpha   90.00
_cell.angle_beta   90.00
_cell.angle_gamma   90.00
#
_symmetry.space_group_name_H-M   'P 1'
#
loop_
_entity.id
_entity.type
_entity.pdbx_description
1 polymer ?
#
loop_
_entity_poly.entity_id
_entity_poly.type
_entity_poly.pdbx_seq_one_letter_code
_entity_poly.pdbx_strand_id
1 'polypeptide(L)'
;MLARFRLGMFDPPERVRYAQVPYRVNQSADHDRLARRMAQESVVLLKNDGLLPLSRGLKTIAVVGPNADEVMTLLGNYYGTPAKPVTVLAGIRNAVAPGTKVLYARGADLVEGRTDPRAVPAIDSAHLRSGAGSAPPGLRGEYFRGRELQGPPMLTRVDATVDFR
;
A
#
# COMPACT_ATOMS: atom_id res chain seq x y z
N MET A 1 23.09 15.56 -35.82
CA MET A 1 22.39 15.03 -37.02
C MET A 1 22.60 13.52 -37.23
N LEU A 2 23.82 12.99 -37.12
CA LEU A 2 24.13 11.57 -37.38
C LEU A 2 23.21 10.54 -36.67
N ALA A 3 22.85 10.76 -35.40
CA ALA A 3 21.98 9.84 -34.65
C ALA A 3 20.59 9.69 -35.29
N ARG A 4 20.00 10.77 -35.82
CA ARG A 4 18.65 10.74 -36.43
C ARG A 4 18.65 9.94 -37.74
N PHE A 5 19.74 10.04 -38.52
CA PHE A 5 19.95 9.20 -39.70
C PHE A 5 20.14 7.72 -39.31
N ARG A 6 20.93 7.42 -38.27
CA ARG A 6 21.10 6.04 -37.77
C ARG A 6 19.80 5.42 -37.25
N LEU A 7 18.91 6.23 -36.69
CA LEU A 7 17.58 5.80 -36.26
C LEU A 7 16.58 5.68 -37.41
N GLY A 8 16.94 6.06 -38.63
CA GLY A 8 16.08 5.99 -39.81
C GLY A 8 14.97 7.05 -39.84
N MET A 9 15.08 8.14 -39.09
CA MET A 9 14.00 9.15 -38.98
C MET A 9 13.65 9.85 -40.31
N PHE A 10 14.47 9.69 -41.34
CA PHE A 10 14.27 10.26 -42.68
C PHE A 10 14.04 9.18 -43.76
N ASP A 11 14.06 7.90 -43.40
CA ASP A 11 13.77 6.80 -44.30
C ASP A 11 12.26 6.47 -44.31
N PRO A 12 11.73 5.85 -45.38
CA PRO A 12 10.39 5.27 -45.39
C PRO A 12 10.20 4.28 -44.23
N PRO A 13 9.03 4.25 -43.55
CA PRO A 13 8.80 3.40 -42.37
C PRO A 13 9.12 1.92 -42.58
N GLU A 14 8.91 1.39 -43.80
CA GLU A 14 9.16 -0.01 -44.19
C GLU A 14 10.65 -0.38 -44.08
N ARG A 15 11.54 0.62 -44.18
CA ARG A 15 13.00 0.47 -44.06
C ARG A 15 13.49 0.70 -42.62
N VAL A 16 12.64 1.20 -41.72
CA VAL A 16 12.99 1.52 -40.34
C VAL A 16 12.65 0.35 -39.42
N ARG A 17 13.67 -0.40 -38.97
CA ARG A 17 13.51 -1.58 -38.11
C ARG A 17 12.58 -1.35 -36.91
N TYR A 18 12.68 -0.19 -36.24
CA TYR A 18 11.89 0.10 -35.05
C TYR A 18 10.43 0.47 -35.36
N ALA A 19 10.13 0.97 -36.57
CA ALA A 19 8.76 1.23 -37.01
C ALA A 19 7.97 -0.07 -37.30
N GLN A 20 8.69 -1.18 -37.47
CA GLN A 20 8.10 -2.50 -37.70
C GLN A 20 7.68 -3.22 -36.41
N VAL A 21 7.94 -2.64 -35.22
CA VAL A 21 7.53 -3.21 -33.94
C VAL A 21 6.03 -3.03 -33.75
N PRO A 22 5.22 -4.12 -33.75
CA PRO A 22 3.77 -3.98 -33.73
C PRO A 22 3.27 -3.66 -32.32
N TYR A 23 2.20 -2.88 -32.19
CA TYR A 23 1.61 -2.53 -30.89
C TYR A 23 1.28 -3.74 -30.00
N ARG A 24 0.98 -4.90 -30.58
CA ARG A 24 0.70 -6.15 -29.84
C ARG A 24 1.85 -6.64 -28.95
N VAL A 25 3.09 -6.17 -29.18
CA VAL A 25 4.22 -6.51 -28.28
C VAL A 25 4.24 -5.65 -27.02
N ASN A 26 3.58 -4.48 -27.05
CA ASN A 26 3.46 -3.63 -25.87
C ASN A 26 2.62 -4.38 -24.82
N GLN A 27 3.19 -4.57 -23.64
CA GLN A 27 2.59 -5.40 -22.58
C GLN A 27 2.11 -6.78 -23.05
N SER A 28 2.94 -7.48 -23.84
CA SER A 28 2.66 -8.87 -24.19
C SER A 28 2.65 -9.78 -22.96
N ALA A 29 1.99 -10.94 -23.06
CA ALA A 29 1.99 -11.95 -22.01
C ALA A 29 3.43 -12.39 -21.62
N ASP A 30 4.39 -12.31 -22.52
CA ASP A 30 5.79 -12.65 -22.27
C ASP A 30 6.46 -11.58 -21.40
N HIS A 31 6.18 -10.30 -21.67
CA HIS A 31 6.62 -9.19 -20.82
C HIS A 31 6.00 -9.28 -19.43
N ASP A 32 4.71 -9.60 -19.33
CA ASP A 32 4.03 -9.76 -18.04
C ASP A 32 4.64 -10.90 -17.21
N ARG A 33 4.95 -12.05 -17.84
CA ARG A 33 5.63 -13.17 -17.16
C ARG A 33 7.03 -12.79 -16.70
N LEU A 34 7.80 -12.12 -17.54
CA LEU A 34 9.16 -11.66 -17.18
C LEU A 34 9.10 -10.65 -16.03
N ALA A 35 8.24 -9.63 -16.12
CA ALA A 35 8.08 -8.62 -15.08
C ALA A 35 7.67 -9.25 -13.74
N ARG A 36 6.74 -10.21 -13.75
CA ARG A 36 6.35 -10.96 -12.56
C ARG A 36 7.53 -11.73 -11.94
N ARG A 37 8.32 -12.41 -12.77
CA ARG A 37 9.50 -13.14 -12.30
C ARG A 37 10.52 -12.19 -11.67
N MET A 38 10.83 -11.08 -12.33
CA MET A 38 11.77 -10.08 -11.81
C MET A 38 11.27 -9.50 -10.48
N ALA A 39 9.97 -9.19 -10.37
CA ALA A 39 9.38 -8.71 -9.12
C ALA A 39 9.46 -9.76 -7.99
N GLN A 40 9.31 -11.05 -8.29
CA GLN A 40 9.46 -12.12 -7.31
C GLN A 40 10.90 -12.29 -6.83
N GLU A 41 11.87 -12.17 -7.75
CA GLU A 41 13.30 -12.30 -7.45
C GLU A 41 13.89 -11.02 -6.80
N SER A 42 13.21 -9.87 -6.89
CA SER A 42 13.68 -8.61 -6.31
C SER A 42 13.28 -8.38 -4.84
N VAL A 43 12.41 -9.22 -4.27
CA VAL A 43 11.97 -9.07 -2.87
C VAL A 43 12.98 -9.71 -1.92
N VAL A 44 13.47 -8.91 -0.97
CA VAL A 44 14.43 -9.36 0.06
C VAL A 44 13.70 -9.62 1.38
N LEU A 45 13.81 -10.83 1.91
CA LEU A 45 13.32 -11.17 3.25
C LEU A 45 14.31 -10.69 4.31
N LEU A 46 13.98 -9.59 5.00
CA LEU A 46 14.86 -9.00 6.02
C LEU A 46 14.83 -9.76 7.36
N LYS A 47 13.67 -10.31 7.75
CA LYS A 47 13.47 -11.01 9.02
C LYS A 47 12.35 -12.04 8.91
N ASN A 48 12.50 -13.21 9.54
CA ASN A 48 11.45 -14.21 9.70
C ASN A 48 11.62 -15.00 11.01
N ASP A 49 10.73 -14.79 11.97
CA ASP A 49 10.74 -15.48 13.28
C ASP A 49 9.95 -16.82 13.24
N GLY A 50 9.93 -17.50 12.08
CA GLY A 50 9.25 -18.79 11.88
C GLY A 50 7.79 -18.69 11.41
N LEU A 51 7.29 -17.49 11.09
CA LEU A 51 5.91 -17.30 10.62
C LEU A 51 5.73 -17.63 9.13
N LEU A 52 6.72 -17.28 8.30
CA LEU A 52 6.64 -17.46 6.84
C LEU A 52 7.24 -18.82 6.42
N PRO A 53 6.69 -19.47 5.38
CA PRO A 53 5.58 -19.02 4.53
C PRO A 53 4.19 -19.26 5.15
N LEU A 54 3.25 -18.35 4.86
CA LEU A 54 1.85 -18.53 5.29
C LEU A 54 1.15 -19.62 4.46
N SER A 55 0.30 -20.40 5.14
CA SER A 55 -0.61 -21.32 4.45
C SER A 55 -1.62 -20.55 3.59
N ARG A 56 -1.90 -21.05 2.39
CA ARG A 56 -2.96 -20.50 1.52
C ARG A 56 -4.36 -20.82 2.04
N GLY A 57 -4.50 -21.78 2.94
CA GLY A 57 -5.77 -22.26 3.51
C GLY A 57 -6.15 -21.59 4.84
N LEU A 58 -5.56 -20.45 5.19
CA LEU A 58 -5.95 -19.70 6.37
C LEU A 58 -7.43 -19.31 6.29
N LYS A 59 -8.18 -19.43 7.39
CA LYS A 59 -9.61 -19.11 7.42
C LYS A 59 -9.87 -17.62 7.12
N THR A 60 -9.10 -16.75 7.75
CA THR A 60 -9.22 -15.29 7.62
C THR A 60 -7.83 -14.65 7.63
N ILE A 61 -7.62 -13.68 6.75
CA ILE A 61 -6.40 -12.86 6.68
C ILE A 61 -6.82 -11.40 6.77
N ALA A 62 -6.22 -10.64 7.68
CA ALA A 62 -6.33 -9.20 7.72
C ALA A 62 -5.14 -8.58 6.99
N VAL A 63 -5.43 -7.72 6.00
CA VAL A 63 -4.44 -6.91 5.31
C VAL A 63 -4.63 -5.48 5.79
N VAL A 64 -3.62 -4.90 6.43
CA VAL A 64 -3.73 -3.57 7.05
C VAL A 64 -2.61 -2.68 6.55
N GLY A 65 -2.95 -1.45 6.17
CA GLY A 65 -1.99 -0.40 5.85
C GLY A 65 -2.37 0.47 4.65
N PRO A 66 -1.88 1.73 4.59
CA PRO A 66 -2.20 2.67 3.52
C PRO A 66 -1.72 2.21 2.14
N ASN A 67 -0.70 1.36 2.09
CA ASN A 67 -0.09 0.86 0.85
C ASN A 67 -0.69 -0.45 0.35
N ALA A 68 -1.58 -1.09 1.12
CA ALA A 68 -2.08 -2.41 0.79
C ALA A 68 -2.91 -2.45 -0.50
N ASP A 69 -3.65 -1.37 -0.78
CA ASP A 69 -4.50 -1.24 -1.98
C ASP A 69 -4.22 0.07 -2.74
N GLU A 70 -2.94 0.40 -2.91
CA GLU A 70 -2.50 1.64 -3.58
C GLU A 70 -1.59 1.30 -4.77
N VAL A 71 -2.03 1.69 -5.97
CA VAL A 71 -1.29 1.46 -7.22
C VAL A 71 -0.06 2.35 -7.29
N MET A 72 -0.15 3.59 -6.80
CA MET A 72 0.97 4.53 -6.84
C MET A 72 2.18 4.03 -6.06
N THR A 73 1.96 3.31 -4.96
CA THR A 73 3.03 2.70 -4.17
C THR A 73 3.76 1.60 -4.94
N LEU A 74 3.07 0.87 -5.82
CA LEU A 74 3.69 -0.15 -6.66
C LEU A 74 4.59 0.44 -7.74
N LEU A 75 4.17 1.58 -8.28
CA LEU A 75 4.82 2.22 -9.43
C LEU A 75 6.08 2.98 -9.01
N GLY A 76 6.09 3.55 -7.81
CA GLY A 76 7.20 4.38 -7.35
C GLY A 76 7.43 5.57 -8.28
N ASN A 77 8.70 5.81 -8.63
CA ASN A 77 9.10 6.89 -9.54
C ASN A 77 9.49 6.32 -10.91
N TYR A 78 9.44 7.15 -11.96
CA TYR A 78 9.86 6.81 -13.33
C TYR A 78 9.12 5.59 -13.92
N TYR A 79 7.79 5.63 -13.93
CA TYR A 79 6.94 4.56 -14.44
C TYR A 79 6.18 4.94 -15.72
N GLY A 80 5.82 3.94 -16.52
CA GLY A 80 4.81 4.05 -17.58
C GLY A 80 3.42 3.63 -17.09
N THR A 81 2.36 3.93 -17.83
CA THR A 81 0.99 3.56 -17.42
C THR A 81 0.76 2.04 -17.52
N PRO A 82 0.56 1.31 -16.42
CA PRO A 82 0.28 -0.13 -16.47
C PRO A 82 -1.16 -0.37 -16.97
N ALA A 83 -1.40 -1.34 -17.86
CA ALA A 83 -2.78 -1.62 -18.26
C ALA A 83 -3.57 -2.41 -17.19
N LYS A 84 -2.88 -3.22 -16.37
CA LYS A 84 -3.50 -4.09 -15.34
C LYS A 84 -2.63 -4.22 -14.08
N PRO A 85 -2.43 -3.15 -13.28
CA PRO A 85 -1.68 -3.24 -12.03
C PRO A 85 -2.38 -4.16 -11.02
N VAL A 86 -1.61 -4.87 -10.20
CA VAL A 86 -2.11 -5.76 -9.14
C VAL A 86 -1.57 -5.28 -7.80
N THR A 87 -2.43 -4.66 -6.98
CA THR A 87 -2.08 -4.21 -5.62
C THR A 87 -1.69 -5.39 -4.71
N VAL A 88 -1.06 -5.11 -3.56
CA VAL A 88 -0.71 -6.14 -2.57
C VAL A 88 -1.97 -6.89 -2.11
N LEU A 89 -3.05 -6.16 -1.82
CA LEU A 89 -4.34 -6.72 -1.45
C LEU A 89 -4.92 -7.61 -2.56
N ALA A 90 -4.92 -7.15 -3.81
CA ALA A 90 -5.38 -7.94 -4.95
C ALA A 90 -4.52 -9.20 -5.15
N GLY A 91 -3.20 -9.08 -5.02
CA GLY A 91 -2.25 -10.19 -5.09
C GLY A 91 -2.50 -11.26 -4.03
N ILE A 92 -2.76 -10.85 -2.78
CA ILE A 92 -3.12 -11.76 -1.69
C ILE A 92 -4.45 -12.45 -1.98
N ARG A 93 -5.49 -11.70 -2.37
CA ARG A 93 -6.81 -12.27 -2.73
C ARG A 93 -6.71 -13.31 -3.86
N ASN A 94 -5.86 -13.07 -4.85
CA ASN A 94 -5.64 -13.98 -5.96
C ASN A 94 -4.84 -15.24 -5.57
N ALA A 95 -4.05 -15.20 -4.50
CA ALA A 95 -3.13 -16.27 -4.11
C ALA A 95 -3.70 -17.25 -3.08
N VAL A 96 -4.68 -16.82 -2.28
CA VAL A 96 -5.28 -17.62 -1.20
C VAL A 96 -6.33 -18.60 -1.73
N ALA A 97 -6.72 -19.57 -0.90
CA ALA A 97 -7.79 -20.50 -1.26
C ALA A 97 -9.15 -19.76 -1.37
N PRO A 98 -10.09 -20.22 -2.22
CA PRO A 98 -11.40 -19.55 -2.41
C PRO A 98 -12.22 -19.35 -1.12
N GLY A 99 -12.01 -20.18 -0.09
CA GLY A 99 -12.69 -20.07 1.21
C GLY A 99 -12.04 -19.11 2.21
N THR A 100 -10.87 -18.55 1.89
CA THR A 100 -10.15 -17.63 2.78
C THR A 100 -10.80 -16.24 2.76
N LYS A 101 -11.27 -15.78 3.92
CA LYS A 101 -11.79 -14.41 4.05
C LYS A 101 -10.64 -13.40 4.14
N VAL A 102 -10.50 -12.53 3.13
CA VAL A 102 -9.52 -11.44 3.16
C VAL A 102 -10.20 -10.13 3.58
N LEU A 103 -9.91 -9.68 4.80
CA LEU A 103 -10.34 -8.40 5.35
C LEU A 103 -9.29 -7.34 5.03
N TYR A 104 -9.75 -6.13 4.71
CA TYR A 104 -8.86 -4.99 4.48
C TYR A 104 -9.26 -3.83 5.39
N ALA A 105 -8.27 -3.18 5.98
CA ALA A 105 -8.43 -1.88 6.61
C ALA A 105 -7.23 -0.99 6.24
N ARG A 106 -7.48 0.27 5.90
CA ARG A 106 -6.38 1.20 5.61
C ARG A 106 -5.51 1.45 6.86
N GLY A 107 -6.12 1.52 8.04
CA GLY A 107 -5.44 1.62 9.33
C GLY A 107 -4.95 3.02 9.64
N ALA A 108 -4.07 3.58 8.81
CA ALA A 108 -3.50 4.92 8.97
C ALA A 108 -3.37 5.63 7.61
N ASP A 109 -3.17 6.94 7.67
CA ASP A 109 -2.81 7.74 6.49
C ASP A 109 -1.32 7.57 6.15
N LEU A 110 -0.95 7.88 4.91
CA LEU A 110 0.44 7.71 4.44
C LEU A 110 1.37 8.80 5.00
N VAL A 111 0.87 10.03 5.12
CA VAL A 111 1.61 11.20 5.60
C VAL A 111 0.68 12.04 6.46
N GLU A 112 1.17 12.49 7.60
CA GLU A 112 0.48 13.39 8.51
C GLU A 112 0.22 14.76 7.85
N GLY A 113 -0.91 15.41 8.17
CA GLY A 113 -1.24 16.75 7.68
C GLY A 113 -1.63 16.85 6.20
N ARG A 114 -1.65 15.73 5.45
CA ARG A 114 -2.15 15.71 4.07
C ARG A 114 -3.63 15.35 4.04
N THR A 115 -4.46 16.26 3.55
CA THR A 115 -5.88 15.98 3.28
C THR A 115 -6.00 14.92 2.18
N ASP A 116 -6.25 13.68 2.57
CA ASP A 116 -6.59 12.58 1.67
C ASP A 116 -8.11 12.34 1.76
N PRO A 117 -8.87 12.40 0.66
CA PRO A 117 -10.31 12.07 0.67
C PRO A 117 -10.59 10.64 1.15
N ARG A 118 -9.59 9.76 1.09
CA ARG A 118 -9.64 8.38 1.58
C ARG A 118 -9.06 8.24 2.99
N ALA A 119 -8.83 9.35 3.69
CA ALA A 119 -8.22 9.35 5.02
C ALA A 119 -9.03 8.48 5.97
N VAL A 120 -8.34 7.78 6.87
CA VAL A 120 -9.03 6.97 7.89
C VAL A 120 -9.82 7.94 8.78
N PRO A 121 -11.15 7.76 8.91
CA PRO A 121 -11.92 8.58 9.84
C PRO A 121 -11.40 8.32 11.26
N ALA A 122 -11.45 9.34 12.10
CA ALA A 122 -11.13 9.16 13.52
C ALA A 122 -11.96 8.01 14.08
N ILE A 123 -11.35 7.15 14.90
CA ILE A 123 -12.05 6.03 15.53
C ILE A 123 -13.18 6.63 16.38
N ASP A 124 -14.42 6.18 16.12
CA ASP A 124 -15.57 6.64 16.88
C ASP A 124 -15.36 6.35 18.37
N SER A 125 -15.64 7.35 19.20
CA SER A 125 -15.68 7.28 20.66
C SER A 125 -16.39 6.02 21.19
N ALA A 126 -17.43 5.54 20.50
CA ALA A 126 -18.19 4.34 20.86
C ALA A 126 -17.32 3.06 20.91
N HIS A 127 -16.21 3.05 20.17
CA HIS A 127 -15.23 1.96 20.14
C HIS A 127 -14.06 2.16 21.12
N LEU A 128 -13.99 3.30 21.81
CA LEU A 128 -12.93 3.63 22.75
C LEU A 128 -13.42 3.43 24.20
N ARG A 129 -12.62 2.75 25.01
CA ARG A 129 -12.92 2.49 26.43
C ARG A 129 -11.67 2.76 27.26
N SER A 130 -11.81 3.52 28.34
CA SER A 130 -10.72 3.76 29.31
C SER A 130 -10.55 2.59 30.29
N GLY A 131 -11.53 1.69 30.36
CA GLY A 131 -11.50 0.42 31.10
C GLY A 131 -12.76 -0.41 30.87
N ALA A 132 -12.80 -1.64 31.37
CA ALA A 132 -14.01 -2.46 31.31
C ALA A 132 -15.15 -1.78 32.09
N GLY A 133 -16.25 -1.45 31.41
CA GLY A 133 -17.42 -0.79 32.03
C GLY A 133 -17.32 0.73 32.23
N SER A 134 -16.26 1.38 31.76
CA SER A 134 -16.12 2.85 31.88
C SER A 134 -17.15 3.60 31.02
N ALA A 135 -17.82 4.60 31.60
CA ALA A 135 -18.65 5.58 30.90
C ALA A 135 -18.25 7.01 31.34
N PRO A 136 -18.23 8.01 30.44
CA PRO A 136 -18.54 7.93 29.00
C PRO A 136 -17.47 7.22 28.15
N PRO A 137 -17.79 6.78 26.92
CA PRO A 137 -16.83 6.21 25.97
C PRO A 137 -15.68 7.18 25.64
N GLY A 138 -14.50 6.64 25.34
CA GLY A 138 -13.29 7.43 25.09
C GLY A 138 -12.02 6.80 25.71
N LEU A 139 -10.87 7.44 25.50
CA LEU A 139 -9.62 7.07 26.15
C LEU A 139 -9.29 8.05 27.28
N ARG A 140 -8.70 7.57 28.37
CA ARG A 140 -8.15 8.45 29.41
C ARG A 140 -6.84 9.05 28.89
N GLY A 141 -6.82 10.37 28.71
CA GLY A 141 -5.63 11.15 28.39
C GLY A 141 -5.06 11.85 29.62
N GLU A 142 -3.75 11.77 29.79
CA GLU A 142 -2.99 12.50 30.80
C GLU A 142 -1.98 13.42 30.11
N TYR A 143 -2.02 14.72 30.42
CA TYR A 143 -1.31 15.77 29.69
C TYR A 143 -0.29 16.45 30.60
N PHE A 144 0.96 16.55 30.16
CA PHE A 144 2.09 17.00 30.99
C PHE A 144 2.75 18.27 30.43
N ARG A 145 3.38 19.06 31.31
CA ARG A 145 4.15 20.26 30.93
C ARG A 145 5.53 19.88 30.39
N GLY A 146 5.58 19.21 29.24
CA GLY A 146 6.83 18.80 28.61
C GLY A 146 6.73 17.44 27.96
N ARG A 147 7.74 17.11 27.14
CA ARG A 147 7.77 15.86 26.35
C ARG A 147 8.18 14.63 27.17
N GLU A 148 8.77 14.85 28.34
CA GLU A 148 9.27 13.78 29.21
C GLU A 148 8.18 13.13 30.07
N LEU A 149 6.95 13.67 30.06
CA LEU A 149 5.81 13.14 30.82
C LEU A 149 6.07 13.00 32.34
N GLN A 150 6.89 13.89 32.90
CA GLN A 150 7.28 13.86 34.32
C GLN A 150 6.42 14.77 35.19
N GLY A 151 6.27 14.40 36.47
CA GLY A 151 5.49 15.12 37.48
C GLY A 151 4.00 14.81 37.43
N PRO A 152 3.16 15.50 38.23
CA PRO A 152 1.71 15.34 38.14
C PRO A 152 1.19 15.87 36.78
N PRO A 153 0.21 15.20 36.15
CA PRO A 153 -0.39 15.68 34.92
C PRO A 153 -1.07 17.03 35.15
N MET A 154 -0.91 17.95 34.20
CA MET A 154 -1.61 19.24 34.19
C MET A 154 -3.11 19.09 33.94
N LEU A 155 -3.50 18.07 33.19
CA LEU A 155 -4.87 17.76 32.84
C LEU A 155 -5.02 16.24 32.73
N THR A 156 -6.11 15.72 33.29
CA THR A 156 -6.58 14.36 33.03
C THR A 156 -8.02 14.44 32.55
N ARG A 157 -8.33 13.84 31.40
CA ARG A 157 -9.69 13.81 30.87
C ARG A 157 -9.95 12.54 30.07
N VAL A 158 -11.22 12.29 29.77
CA VAL A 158 -11.61 11.26 28.80
C VAL A 158 -11.78 11.94 27.44
N ASP A 159 -10.90 11.61 26.51
CA ASP A 159 -10.95 12.07 25.13
C ASP A 159 -11.88 11.17 24.32
N ALA A 160 -12.99 11.74 23.85
CA ALA A 160 -13.96 11.04 23.02
C ALA A 160 -13.37 10.71 21.63
N THR A 161 -12.50 11.57 21.12
CA THR A 161 -11.86 11.38 19.81
C THR A 161 -10.35 11.47 19.99
N VAL A 162 -9.63 10.52 19.40
CA VAL A 162 -8.16 10.53 19.31
C VAL A 162 -7.79 10.83 17.87
N ASP A 163 -7.75 12.12 17.55
CA ASP A 163 -7.33 12.62 16.25
C ASP A 163 -6.39 13.81 16.50
N PHE A 164 -5.10 13.52 16.71
CA PHE A 164 -4.07 14.52 16.98
C PHE A 164 -3.41 15.03 15.68
N ARG A 165 -4.20 15.20 14.60
CA ARG A 165 -3.75 15.80 13.34
C ARG A 165 -3.48 17.30 13.47
#